data_AF-A0A3N4PTW0-F1
#
_entry.id   AF-A0A3N4PTW0-F1
#
_cell.length_a   1.000
_cell.length_b   1.000
_cell.length_c   1.000
_cell.angle_alpha   90.00
_cell.angle_beta   90.00
_cell.angle_gamma   90.00
#
_symmetry.space_group_name_H-M   'P 1'
#
loop_
_entity.id
_entity.type
_entity.pdbx_description
1 polymer ?
#
loop_
_entity_poly.entity_id
_entity_poly.type
_entity_poly.pdbx_seq_one_letter_code
_entity_poly.pdbx_strand_id
1 'polypeptide(L)'
;MNKVILTLACLFAILSANAQSQVITNSHGRRYLVNKEIEGVSSESTDVTYLLLHKAYNGTLMDDHYVMGKISGLRGATWAWNRKWTVEVNTATAYGNTRGSLISYNEASSLVTLAYNGERYLAASISKTSSLSAFSFTGYAQNEAFLLVTGAQVSNVEQFNSSEELVFHGRMTVKGQSPAGSLMVTGPGADINAANANQLSNGLVVMAETPSRHATMGAQLEFAIPSDGVGNFWGQGRIITIAGNSSQSNASGKMVLGTRRVFDKQGTGVQWYYGDDIVIDAVGNVGIGTLNPQARRRIIIRLG
;
A
#
# COMPACT_ATOMS: atom_id res chain seq x y z
N MET A 1 -57.49 -34.94 9.92
CA MET A 1 -56.79 -33.89 9.13
C MET A 1 -56.12 -32.80 9.98
N ASN A 2 -56.68 -32.36 11.12
CA ASN A 2 -56.12 -31.22 11.87
C ASN A 2 -54.74 -31.43 12.54
N LYS A 3 -54.32 -32.68 12.84
CA LYS A 3 -53.03 -32.93 13.48
C LYS A 3 -51.83 -32.78 12.53
N VAL A 4 -51.98 -33.10 11.25
CA VAL A 4 -50.88 -33.06 10.26
C VAL A 4 -50.53 -31.62 9.87
N ILE A 5 -51.52 -30.72 9.81
CA ILE A 5 -51.31 -29.29 9.52
C ILE A 5 -50.56 -28.60 10.67
N LEU A 6 -50.85 -28.98 11.93
CA LEU A 6 -50.16 -28.43 13.09
C LEU A 6 -48.68 -28.88 13.16
N THR A 7 -48.40 -30.13 12.77
CA THR A 7 -47.02 -30.65 12.72
C THR A 7 -46.20 -30.01 11.60
N LEU A 8 -46.80 -29.74 10.42
CA LEU A 8 -46.12 -29.00 9.34
C LEU A 8 -45.86 -27.53 9.70
N ALA A 9 -46.78 -26.88 10.41
CA ALA A 9 -46.60 -25.50 10.87
C ALA A 9 -45.48 -25.38 11.91
N CYS A 10 -45.34 -26.33 12.83
CA CYS A 10 -44.20 -26.37 13.76
C CYS A 10 -42.87 -26.66 13.06
N LEU A 11 -42.86 -27.47 11.99
CA LEU A 11 -41.62 -27.78 11.26
C LEU A 11 -41.11 -26.57 10.46
N PHE A 12 -42.02 -25.75 9.91
CA PHE A 12 -41.64 -24.49 9.22
C PHE A 12 -41.14 -23.39 10.16
N ALA A 13 -41.62 -23.36 11.42
CA ALA A 13 -41.15 -22.40 12.42
C ALA A 13 -39.74 -22.71 12.97
N ILE A 14 -39.26 -23.95 12.82
CA ILE A 14 -37.92 -24.37 13.28
C ILE A 14 -36.85 -24.19 12.17
N LEU A 15 -37.26 -24.08 10.90
CA LEU A 15 -36.38 -23.94 9.74
C LEU A 15 -36.04 -22.50 9.35
N SER A 16 -36.65 -21.48 9.98
CA SER A 16 -36.09 -20.13 9.99
C SER A 16 -34.91 -20.08 10.95
N ALA A 17 -33.88 -20.86 10.66
CA ALA A 17 -32.59 -20.78 11.32
C ALA A 17 -32.04 -19.39 11.00
N ASN A 18 -32.20 -18.48 11.97
CA ASN A 18 -31.51 -17.21 11.99
C ASN A 18 -30.04 -17.48 11.65
N ALA A 19 -29.54 -16.87 10.59
CA ALA A 19 -28.12 -16.77 10.32
C ALA A 19 -27.51 -15.88 11.42
N GLN A 20 -27.48 -16.37 12.66
CA GLN A 20 -26.86 -15.69 13.77
C GLN A 20 -25.36 -15.68 13.50
N SER A 21 -24.80 -14.47 13.44
CA SER A 21 -23.35 -14.24 13.45
C SER A 21 -22.71 -15.15 14.50
N GLN A 22 -21.95 -16.14 14.05
CA GLN A 22 -21.27 -17.05 14.97
C GLN A 22 -20.15 -16.27 15.67
N VAL A 23 -20.27 -16.18 17.00
CA VAL A 23 -19.20 -15.66 17.85
C VAL A 23 -18.35 -16.84 18.28
N ILE A 24 -17.09 -16.85 17.85
CA ILE A 24 -16.11 -17.86 18.24
C ILE A 24 -15.13 -17.18 19.19
N THR A 25 -15.22 -17.51 20.47
CA THR A 25 -14.22 -17.09 21.46
C THR A 25 -13.05 -18.07 21.41
N ASN A 26 -11.85 -17.56 21.16
CA ASN A 26 -10.65 -18.39 21.18
C ASN A 26 -10.11 -18.58 22.61
N SER A 27 -9.19 -19.52 22.81
CA SER A 27 -8.56 -19.81 24.11
C SER A 27 -7.80 -18.62 24.73
N HIS A 28 -7.56 -17.56 23.98
CA HIS A 28 -6.86 -16.36 24.41
C HIS A 28 -7.82 -15.20 24.75
N GLY A 29 -9.12 -15.48 24.86
CA GLY A 29 -10.14 -14.50 25.22
C GLY A 29 -10.45 -13.48 24.12
N ARG A 30 -9.91 -13.65 22.90
CA ARG A 30 -10.24 -12.78 21.77
C ARG A 30 -11.52 -13.26 21.11
N ARG A 31 -12.36 -12.29 20.75
CA ARG A 31 -13.64 -12.53 20.09
C ARG A 31 -13.47 -12.48 18.58
N TYR A 32 -13.67 -13.63 17.93
CA TYR A 32 -13.71 -13.73 16.47
C TYR A 32 -15.17 -13.70 16.00
N LEU A 33 -15.46 -12.83 15.03
CA LEU A 33 -16.78 -12.58 14.48
C LEU A 33 -16.78 -13.02 13.01
N VAL A 34 -17.81 -13.76 12.60
CA VAL A 34 -17.98 -14.25 11.22
C VAL A 34 -19.21 -13.65 10.60
N ASN A 35 -19.03 -12.93 9.49
CA ASN A 35 -20.10 -12.25 8.75
C ASN A 35 -21.01 -11.42 9.66
N LYS A 36 -20.45 -10.74 10.66
CA LYS A 36 -21.22 -9.84 11.52
C LYS A 36 -21.79 -8.72 10.67
N GLU A 37 -23.12 -8.64 10.61
CA GLU A 37 -23.81 -7.54 9.94
C GLU A 37 -23.47 -6.21 10.61
N ILE A 38 -23.28 -5.19 9.78
CA ILE A 38 -23.11 -3.82 10.20
C ILE A 38 -24.29 -3.05 9.62
N GLU A 39 -25.18 -2.60 10.51
CA GLU A 39 -26.41 -1.94 10.11
C GLU A 39 -26.14 -0.57 9.45
N GLY A 40 -27.02 -0.23 8.52
CA GLY A 40 -27.03 1.07 7.84
C GLY A 40 -26.64 0.99 6.37
N VAL A 41 -26.62 2.16 5.76
CA VAL A 41 -26.37 2.37 4.33
C VAL A 41 -25.47 3.59 4.20
N SER A 42 -24.50 3.56 3.30
CA SER A 42 -23.71 4.76 3.02
C SER A 42 -24.54 5.80 2.28
N SER A 43 -24.20 7.08 2.47
CA SER A 43 -24.94 8.17 1.84
C SER A 43 -24.90 8.09 0.31
N GLU A 44 -26.01 8.46 -0.34
CA GLU A 44 -26.04 8.84 -1.77
C GLU A 44 -25.69 10.31 -1.99
N SER A 45 -25.46 11.07 -0.91
CA SER A 45 -25.17 12.52 -0.95
C SER A 45 -23.73 12.85 -1.33
N THR A 46 -23.44 14.15 -1.39
CA THR A 46 -22.10 14.72 -1.56
C THR A 46 -21.17 14.53 -0.35
N ASP A 47 -21.65 13.96 0.74
CA ASP A 47 -20.89 13.84 1.98
C ASP A 47 -20.19 12.49 2.09
N VAL A 48 -18.99 12.50 2.66
CA VAL A 48 -18.26 11.28 2.98
C VAL A 48 -19.04 10.52 4.07
N THR A 49 -19.17 9.21 3.90
CA THR A 49 -19.65 8.32 4.98
C THR A 49 -18.43 7.73 5.68
N TYR A 50 -18.52 7.59 7.00
CA TYR A 50 -17.49 6.97 7.81
C TYR A 50 -18.07 5.74 8.49
N LEU A 51 -17.31 4.65 8.48
CA LEU A 51 -17.59 3.49 9.31
C LEU A 51 -16.74 3.59 10.58
N LEU A 52 -17.39 3.81 11.72
CA LEU A 52 -16.72 3.84 13.02
C LEU A 52 -16.20 2.44 13.37
N LEU A 53 -14.90 2.33 13.62
CA LEU A 53 -14.26 1.06 13.94
C LEU A 53 -14.29 0.82 15.45
N HIS A 54 -13.69 1.73 16.22
CA HIS A 54 -13.68 1.72 17.69
C HIS A 54 -13.32 3.11 18.22
N LYS A 55 -13.46 3.34 19.53
CA LYS A 55 -13.01 4.59 20.15
C LYS A 55 -11.51 4.76 19.99
N ALA A 56 -11.08 5.99 19.72
CA ALA A 56 -9.67 6.37 19.62
C ALA A 56 -9.24 7.11 20.91
N TYR A 57 -7.95 7.06 21.21
CA TYR A 57 -7.39 7.74 22.37
C TYR A 57 -7.66 9.25 22.33
N ASN A 58 -8.16 9.79 23.44
CA ASN A 58 -8.50 11.21 23.58
C ASN A 58 -8.01 11.79 24.91
N GLY A 59 -6.77 11.48 25.30
CA GLY A 59 -6.14 12.02 26.51
C GLY A 59 -6.36 11.19 27.78
N THR A 60 -7.39 10.33 27.85
CA THR A 60 -7.64 9.44 28.99
C THR A 60 -7.23 8.01 28.67
N LEU A 61 -6.59 7.31 29.60
CA LEU A 61 -6.24 5.89 29.41
C LEU A 61 -7.50 5.07 29.15
N MET A 62 -7.40 4.14 28.20
CA MET A 62 -8.51 3.32 27.73
C MET A 62 -8.13 1.85 27.83
N ASP A 63 -9.17 1.02 27.95
CA ASP A 63 -9.06 -0.43 27.76
C ASP A 63 -8.64 -0.75 26.32
N ASP A 64 -8.43 -2.04 26.05
CA ASP A 64 -8.09 -2.51 24.70
C ASP A 64 -9.33 -2.46 23.78
N HIS A 65 -9.24 -1.65 22.73
CA HIS A 65 -10.20 -1.54 21.64
C HIS A 65 -9.50 -1.94 20.34
N TYR A 66 -10.04 -2.89 19.58
CA TYR A 66 -9.43 -3.25 18.30
C TYR A 66 -10.43 -3.76 17.28
N VAL A 67 -10.07 -3.58 16.00
CA VAL A 67 -10.72 -4.21 14.86
C VAL A 67 -9.62 -4.72 13.92
N MET A 68 -9.53 -6.04 13.79
CA MET A 68 -8.56 -6.74 12.96
C MET A 68 -9.29 -7.71 12.04
N GLY A 69 -9.49 -7.33 10.78
CA GLY A 69 -10.23 -8.18 9.84
C GLY A 69 -10.66 -7.48 8.58
N LYS A 70 -11.60 -8.12 7.88
CA LYS A 70 -12.11 -7.67 6.59
C LYS A 70 -13.52 -7.10 6.74
N ILE A 71 -13.75 -5.94 6.13
CA ILE A 71 -15.06 -5.28 6.07
C ILE A 71 -15.55 -5.25 4.62
N SER A 72 -16.68 -5.90 4.39
CA SER A 72 -17.53 -5.93 3.19
C SER A 72 -18.48 -4.73 3.08
N GLY A 73 -18.65 -4.08 1.93
CA GLY A 73 -19.81 -3.24 1.62
C GLY A 73 -20.20 -3.42 0.15
N LEU A 74 -21.49 -3.61 -0.14
CA LEU A 74 -21.96 -4.01 -1.46
C LEU A 74 -23.12 -3.12 -1.95
N ARG A 75 -23.09 -2.80 -3.24
CA ARG A 75 -24.24 -2.36 -4.00
C ARG A 75 -24.29 -3.13 -5.31
N GLY A 76 -25.47 -3.62 -5.65
CA GLY A 76 -25.71 -4.30 -6.92
C GLY A 76 -27.13 -4.85 -7.00
N ALA A 77 -27.82 -4.52 -8.10
CA ALA A 77 -29.13 -5.04 -8.47
C ALA A 77 -29.25 -4.90 -10.01
N THR A 78 -30.30 -5.47 -10.62
CA THR A 78 -30.53 -5.45 -12.07
C THR A 78 -30.52 -4.05 -12.70
N TRP A 79 -30.66 -2.99 -11.89
CA TRP A 79 -30.64 -1.59 -12.32
C TRP A 79 -29.76 -0.68 -11.45
N ALA A 80 -28.87 -1.25 -10.65
CA ALA A 80 -27.97 -0.50 -9.80
C ALA A 80 -26.51 -0.71 -10.23
N TRP A 81 -25.71 0.35 -10.16
CA TRP A 81 -24.27 0.25 -10.36
C TRP A 81 -23.69 -0.82 -9.43
N ASN A 82 -22.99 -1.81 -9.99
CA ASN A 82 -22.17 -2.75 -9.25
C ASN A 82 -20.97 -2.02 -8.62
N ARG A 83 -21.08 -1.74 -7.32
CA ARG A 83 -20.02 -1.13 -6.53
C ARG A 83 -19.72 -2.03 -5.36
N LYS A 84 -18.42 -2.25 -5.14
CA LYS A 84 -17.91 -3.04 -4.03
C LYS A 84 -16.90 -2.18 -3.31
N TRP A 85 -17.08 -2.06 -2.01
CA TRP A 85 -16.09 -1.47 -1.13
C TRP A 85 -15.63 -2.55 -0.19
N THR A 86 -14.32 -2.73 -0.10
CA THR A 86 -13.77 -3.77 0.76
C THR A 86 -12.48 -3.25 1.34
N VAL A 87 -12.35 -3.36 2.66
CA VAL A 87 -11.12 -2.98 3.35
C VAL A 87 -10.68 -4.09 4.27
N GLU A 88 -9.38 -4.25 4.42
CA GLU A 88 -8.76 -5.01 5.48
C GLU A 88 -8.12 -4.03 6.45
N VAL A 89 -8.52 -4.13 7.71
CA VAL A 89 -8.11 -3.24 8.78
C VAL A 89 -7.37 -4.02 9.85
N ASN A 90 -6.34 -3.40 10.40
CA ASN A 90 -5.63 -3.88 11.59
C ASN A 90 -5.41 -2.67 12.48
N THR A 91 -6.37 -2.40 13.37
CA THR A 91 -6.38 -1.19 14.21
C THR A 91 -6.56 -1.53 15.68
N ALA A 92 -5.93 -0.75 16.55
CA ALA A 92 -6.06 -0.90 17.99
C ALA A 92 -5.85 0.43 18.74
N THR A 93 -6.50 0.56 19.89
CA THR A 93 -6.28 1.62 20.89
C THR A 93 -6.14 0.98 22.26
N ALA A 94 -5.05 1.28 22.96
CA ALA A 94 -4.81 0.84 24.34
C ALA A 94 -3.77 1.76 25.01
N TYR A 95 -3.84 1.88 26.34
CA TYR A 95 -2.81 2.54 27.18
C TYR A 95 -2.35 3.93 26.68
N GLY A 96 -3.24 4.68 26.02
CA GLY A 96 -2.93 6.04 25.57
C GLY A 96 -2.40 6.19 24.14
N ASN A 97 -2.53 5.17 23.29
CA ASN A 97 -2.13 5.28 21.89
C ASN A 97 -3.17 4.64 20.96
N THR A 98 -3.28 5.14 19.73
CA THR A 98 -4.09 4.57 18.65
C THR A 98 -3.19 4.25 17.48
N ARG A 99 -3.24 3.02 16.99
CA ARG A 99 -2.47 2.52 15.86
C ARG A 99 -3.39 1.87 14.85
N GLY A 100 -2.97 1.85 13.59
CA GLY A 100 -3.79 1.22 12.58
C GLY A 100 -3.19 1.21 11.19
N SER A 101 -3.51 0.19 10.43
CA SER A 101 -3.28 0.13 8.99
C SER A 101 -4.55 -0.30 8.26
N LEU A 102 -4.65 0.09 6.99
CA LEU A 102 -5.80 -0.21 6.14
C LEU A 102 -5.32 -0.52 4.71
N ILE A 103 -5.82 -1.61 4.15
CA ILE A 103 -5.70 -1.96 2.72
C ILE A 103 -7.09 -1.86 2.12
N SER A 104 -7.22 -1.17 0.99
CA SER A 104 -8.50 -1.03 0.27
C SER A 104 -8.50 -1.85 -1.02
N TYR A 105 -9.67 -2.39 -1.36
CA TYR A 105 -9.92 -3.11 -2.60
C TYR A 105 -11.09 -2.48 -3.36
N ASN A 106 -10.95 -2.34 -4.68
CA ASN A 106 -11.88 -1.73 -5.64
C ASN A 106 -12.12 -0.21 -5.50
N GLU A 107 -12.03 0.33 -4.28
CA GLU A 107 -12.28 1.75 -4.02
C GLU A 107 -11.32 2.26 -2.94
N ALA A 108 -10.83 3.49 -3.09
CA ALA A 108 -9.94 4.10 -2.10
C ALA A 108 -10.68 4.37 -0.78
N SER A 109 -10.02 4.05 0.33
CA SER A 109 -10.41 4.38 1.69
C SER A 109 -9.20 4.87 2.47
N SER A 110 -9.44 5.67 3.50
CA SER A 110 -8.43 6.16 4.43
C SER A 110 -8.90 5.97 5.86
N LEU A 111 -7.94 5.78 6.78
CA LEU A 111 -8.21 5.91 8.20
C LEU A 111 -8.28 7.39 8.57
N VAL A 112 -9.24 7.74 9.40
CA VAL A 112 -9.42 9.08 9.97
C VAL A 112 -9.74 8.97 11.45
N THR A 113 -9.39 10.00 12.22
CA THR A 113 -9.99 10.22 13.53
C THR A 113 -11.06 11.29 13.43
N LEU A 114 -12.16 11.12 14.18
CA LEU A 114 -13.26 12.07 14.18
C LEU A 114 -13.96 12.07 15.54
N ALA A 115 -14.83 13.04 15.78
CA ALA A 115 -15.72 13.08 16.95
C ALA A 115 -17.15 12.72 16.56
N TYR A 116 -17.79 11.83 17.33
CA TYR A 116 -19.19 11.44 17.22
C TYR A 116 -19.82 11.37 18.60
N ASN A 117 -20.93 12.09 18.84
CA ASN A 117 -21.58 12.22 20.15
C ASN A 117 -20.62 12.58 21.30
N GLY A 118 -19.65 13.48 21.03
CA GLY A 118 -18.68 13.94 22.01
C GLY A 118 -17.49 13.00 22.26
N GLU A 119 -17.45 11.85 21.60
CA GLU A 119 -16.43 10.82 21.76
C GLU A 119 -15.54 10.73 20.52
N ARG A 120 -14.23 10.48 20.70
CA ARG A 120 -13.29 10.36 19.58
C ARG A 120 -13.26 8.92 19.07
N TYR A 121 -13.34 8.73 17.76
CA TYR A 121 -13.31 7.42 17.10
C TYR A 121 -12.21 7.35 16.05
N LEU A 122 -11.71 6.14 15.83
CA LEU A 122 -11.00 5.77 14.60
C LEU A 122 -12.05 5.22 13.61
N ALA A 123 -12.01 5.69 12.37
CA ALA A 123 -12.98 5.34 11.35
C ALA A 123 -12.32 5.10 9.99
N ALA A 124 -12.98 4.30 9.15
CA ALA A 124 -12.64 4.14 7.74
C ALA A 124 -13.56 5.02 6.88
N SER A 125 -12.98 5.80 5.97
CA SER A 125 -13.74 6.65 5.04
C SER A 125 -14.28 5.85 3.85
N ILE A 126 -15.48 6.20 3.40
CA ILE A 126 -16.13 5.59 2.23
C ILE A 126 -16.38 6.72 1.23
N SER A 127 -15.95 6.56 -0.02
CA SER A 127 -16.04 7.64 -1.00
C SER A 127 -17.50 7.97 -1.37
N LYS A 128 -17.72 9.25 -1.69
CA LYS A 128 -19.01 9.85 -2.02
C LYS A 128 -19.45 9.61 -3.46
N THR A 129 -19.54 8.35 -3.88
CA THR A 129 -19.92 8.00 -5.25
C THR A 129 -21.37 7.53 -5.37
N SER A 130 -21.80 6.65 -4.47
CA SER A 130 -23.14 6.05 -4.45
C SER A 130 -23.45 5.51 -3.06
N SER A 131 -24.66 5.00 -2.82
CA SER A 131 -24.89 4.20 -1.59
C SER A 131 -24.20 2.85 -1.68
N LEU A 132 -23.83 2.31 -0.53
CA LEU A 132 -23.44 0.92 -0.28
C LEU A 132 -24.33 0.42 0.85
N SER A 133 -24.59 -0.87 0.85
CA SER A 133 -25.44 -1.55 1.82
C SER A 133 -24.84 -2.92 2.15
N ALA A 134 -25.56 -3.72 2.94
CA ALA A 134 -25.16 -5.09 3.28
C ALA A 134 -23.72 -5.17 3.81
N PHE A 135 -23.39 -4.26 4.72
CA PHE A 135 -22.06 -4.24 5.29
C PHE A 135 -21.86 -5.44 6.21
N SER A 136 -20.66 -6.00 6.18
CA SER A 136 -20.32 -7.14 7.02
C SER A 136 -18.87 -7.11 7.47
N PHE A 137 -18.59 -7.66 8.63
CA PHE A 137 -17.25 -7.83 9.17
C PHE A 137 -16.94 -9.31 9.43
N THR A 138 -15.71 -9.72 9.09
CA THR A 138 -15.14 -10.99 9.54
C THR A 138 -13.72 -10.77 10.08
N GLY A 139 -13.48 -11.15 11.33
CA GLY A 139 -12.19 -10.94 12.00
C GLY A 139 -12.27 -10.91 13.52
N TYR A 140 -11.20 -10.45 14.16
CA TYR A 140 -11.14 -10.22 15.60
C TYR A 140 -11.57 -8.80 15.92
N ALA A 141 -12.49 -8.64 16.87
CA ALA A 141 -12.91 -7.32 17.33
C ALA A 141 -13.27 -7.29 18.82
N GLN A 142 -12.88 -6.21 19.48
CA GLN A 142 -13.19 -5.93 20.87
C GLN A 142 -13.49 -4.45 21.05
N ASN A 143 -14.59 -4.16 21.76
CA ASN A 143 -15.08 -2.80 21.95
C ASN A 143 -15.23 -2.02 20.64
N GLU A 144 -15.68 -2.73 19.60
CA GLU A 144 -15.98 -2.17 18.28
C GLU A 144 -17.25 -1.33 18.28
N ALA A 145 -17.31 -0.33 17.40
CA ALA A 145 -18.48 0.51 17.18
C ALA A 145 -19.35 -0.02 16.04
N PHE A 146 -18.76 -0.28 14.87
CA PHE A 146 -19.45 -0.75 13.65
C PHE A 146 -20.73 0.03 13.35
N LEU A 147 -20.61 1.35 13.31
CA LEU A 147 -21.69 2.28 13.02
C LEU A 147 -21.33 3.12 11.79
N LEU A 148 -22.26 3.23 10.84
CA LEU A 148 -22.14 4.17 9.73
C LEU A 148 -22.63 5.55 10.17
N VAL A 149 -21.82 6.56 9.91
CA VAL A 149 -22.16 7.97 10.18
C VAL A 149 -21.81 8.83 8.96
N THR A 150 -22.62 9.85 8.70
CA THR A 150 -22.38 10.80 7.62
C THR A 150 -21.48 11.94 8.09
N GLY A 151 -20.89 12.67 7.14
CA GLY A 151 -20.13 13.90 7.43
C GLY A 151 -20.89 14.94 8.26
N ALA A 152 -22.22 14.99 8.16
CA ALA A 152 -23.05 15.90 8.95
C ALA A 152 -23.20 15.48 10.42
N GLN A 153 -22.94 14.22 10.75
CA GLN A 153 -23.08 13.67 12.11
C GLN A 153 -21.77 13.71 12.91
N VAL A 154 -20.66 14.10 12.26
CA VAL A 154 -19.32 14.08 12.86
C VAL A 154 -18.66 15.44 12.80
N SER A 155 -17.69 15.66 13.66
CA SER A 155 -16.84 16.85 13.66
C SER A 155 -15.36 16.46 13.83
N ASN A 156 -14.46 17.44 13.70
CA ASN A 156 -13.01 17.26 13.90
C ASN A 156 -12.43 16.08 13.12
N VAL A 157 -12.81 15.95 11.85
CA VAL A 157 -12.29 14.90 10.98
C VAL A 157 -10.84 15.23 10.65
N GLU A 158 -9.92 14.38 11.10
CA GLU A 158 -8.48 14.48 10.89
C GLU A 158 -7.98 13.20 10.21
N GLN A 159 -7.10 13.35 9.21
CA GLN A 159 -6.45 12.19 8.60
C GLN A 159 -5.63 11.43 9.65
N PHE A 160 -5.82 10.12 9.74
CA PHE A 160 -5.04 9.29 10.63
C PHE A 160 -3.67 9.03 10.01
N ASN A 161 -2.63 9.57 10.64
CA ASN A 161 -1.25 9.33 10.25
C ASN A 161 -0.74 8.08 10.99
N SER A 162 -0.85 6.92 10.35
CA SER A 162 -0.26 5.71 10.89
C SER A 162 1.26 5.82 10.90
N SER A 163 1.87 5.43 12.02
CA SER A 163 3.32 5.23 12.12
C SER A 163 3.76 3.80 11.81
N GLU A 164 2.81 2.92 11.44
CA GLU A 164 3.10 1.52 11.13
C GLU A 164 3.50 1.34 9.66
N GLU A 165 4.47 0.46 9.45
CA GLU A 165 4.94 0.10 8.12
C GLU A 165 4.02 -0.96 7.49
N LEU A 166 3.72 -0.81 6.20
CA LEU A 166 3.10 -1.85 5.39
C LEU A 166 4.18 -2.59 4.60
N VAL A 167 4.50 -3.81 5.04
CA VAL A 167 5.53 -4.64 4.41
C VAL A 167 4.90 -5.61 3.40
N PHE A 168 5.37 -5.56 2.16
CA PHE A 168 5.01 -6.52 1.11
C PHE A 168 6.17 -7.50 0.89
N HIS A 169 5.97 -8.76 1.24
CA HIS A 169 6.96 -9.81 0.95
C HIS A 169 6.79 -10.32 -0.49
N GLY A 170 7.87 -10.27 -1.27
CA GLY A 170 7.91 -10.82 -2.63
C GLY A 170 7.80 -9.78 -3.75
N ARG A 171 7.49 -10.24 -4.98
CA ARG A 171 7.41 -9.37 -6.16
C ARG A 171 6.08 -8.60 -6.15
N MET A 172 6.15 -7.28 -6.01
CA MET A 172 5.00 -6.39 -6.18
C MET A 172 4.95 -5.86 -7.62
N THR A 173 3.77 -5.85 -8.23
CA THR A 173 3.54 -5.17 -9.51
C THR A 173 2.46 -4.12 -9.34
N VAL A 174 2.79 -2.85 -9.62
CA VAL A 174 1.83 -1.74 -9.62
C VAL A 174 1.40 -1.49 -11.06
N LYS A 175 0.12 -1.69 -11.35
CA LYS A 175 -0.47 -1.40 -12.67
C LYS A 175 -1.65 -0.46 -12.48
N GLY A 176 -1.70 0.63 -13.24
CA GLY A 176 -2.92 1.44 -13.35
C GLY A 176 -3.81 0.95 -14.49
N GLN A 177 -5.10 1.27 -14.43
CA GLN A 177 -6.00 1.09 -15.56
C GLN A 177 -5.71 2.20 -16.58
N SER A 178 -5.61 1.82 -17.85
CA SER A 178 -5.11 2.67 -18.93
C SER A 178 -5.92 3.97 -19.12
N PRO A 179 -5.28 5.12 -19.43
CA PRO A 179 -3.83 5.36 -19.36
C PRO A 179 -3.46 5.92 -17.98
N ALA A 180 -3.00 5.08 -17.07
CA ALA A 180 -2.37 5.53 -15.82
C ALA A 180 -1.14 4.68 -15.55
N GLY A 181 0.02 5.12 -16.04
CA GLY A 181 1.29 4.75 -15.43
C GLY A 181 1.52 5.70 -14.27
N SER A 182 1.43 5.25 -13.03
CA SER A 182 1.75 6.14 -11.92
C SER A 182 2.11 5.35 -10.67
N LEU A 183 3.26 4.68 -10.69
CA LEU A 183 4.01 4.61 -9.44
C LEU A 183 4.41 6.06 -9.13
N MET A 184 3.66 6.71 -8.26
CA MET A 184 3.99 8.02 -7.73
C MET A 184 4.59 7.82 -6.35
N VAL A 185 5.85 8.24 -6.18
CA VAL A 185 6.52 8.25 -4.89
C VAL A 185 6.69 9.71 -4.50
N THR A 186 6.02 10.11 -3.42
CA THR A 186 6.17 11.43 -2.82
C THR A 186 6.88 11.32 -1.48
N GLY A 187 7.71 12.30 -1.17
CA GLY A 187 8.41 12.40 0.11
C GLY A 187 8.77 13.86 0.39
N PRO A 188 9.22 14.20 1.61
CA PRO A 188 9.57 15.57 2.00
C PRO A 188 10.82 16.14 1.29
N GLY A 189 11.43 15.38 0.37
CA GLY A 189 12.66 15.76 -0.33
C GLY A 189 13.92 15.23 0.35
N ALA A 190 15.08 15.45 -0.27
CA ALA A 190 16.38 15.02 0.24
C ALA A 190 17.31 16.23 0.35
N ASP A 191 18.12 16.28 1.41
CA ASP A 191 19.20 17.26 1.53
C ASP A 191 20.38 16.83 0.66
N ILE A 192 20.81 17.71 -0.25
CA ILE A 192 21.98 17.48 -1.12
C ILE A 192 23.28 17.40 -0.32
N ASN A 193 23.30 17.96 0.90
CA ASN A 193 24.46 17.98 1.80
C ASN A 193 24.29 17.03 2.98
N ALA A 194 23.38 16.05 2.89
CA ALA A 194 23.18 15.05 3.93
C ALA A 194 24.52 14.38 4.33
N ALA A 195 24.94 14.60 5.57
CA ALA A 195 26.14 13.99 6.12
C ALA A 195 25.92 12.50 6.44
N ASN A 196 26.98 11.78 6.82
CA ASN A 196 26.95 10.35 7.14
C ASN A 196 25.93 9.93 8.23
N ALA A 197 25.38 10.88 8.99
CA ALA A 197 24.31 10.63 9.96
C ALA A 197 22.97 10.25 9.29
N ASN A 198 22.76 10.65 8.02
CA ASN A 198 21.58 10.33 7.23
C ASN A 198 21.94 9.29 6.16
N GLN A 199 21.96 8.00 6.53
CA GLN A 199 22.38 6.93 5.63
C GLN A 199 21.48 6.78 4.40
N LEU A 200 20.19 7.14 4.52
CA LEU A 200 19.21 7.13 3.44
C LEU A 200 18.49 8.48 3.38
N SER A 201 18.07 8.87 2.18
CA SER A 201 17.27 10.07 1.97
C SER A 201 15.78 9.80 2.28
N ASN A 202 15.01 10.85 2.60
CA ASN A 202 13.57 10.77 2.88
C ASN A 202 12.71 10.59 1.60
N GLY A 203 13.22 9.91 0.56
CA GLY A 203 12.56 9.80 -0.74
C GLY A 203 12.55 8.37 -1.30
N LEU A 204 12.49 8.23 -2.64
CA LEU A 204 12.65 6.94 -3.29
C LEU A 204 14.08 6.43 -3.12
N VAL A 205 14.23 5.37 -2.34
CA VAL A 205 15.47 4.62 -2.21
C VAL A 205 15.39 3.38 -3.10
N VAL A 206 16.30 3.27 -4.07
CA VAL A 206 16.56 2.02 -4.80
C VAL A 206 17.85 1.45 -4.23
N MET A 207 17.78 0.29 -3.59
CA MET A 207 18.90 -0.33 -2.89
C MET A 207 19.09 -1.77 -3.38
N ALA A 208 20.34 -2.20 -3.52
CA ALA A 208 20.67 -3.61 -3.72
C ALA A 208 21.00 -4.26 -2.39
N GLU A 209 20.42 -5.42 -2.12
CA GLU A 209 20.69 -6.22 -0.93
C GLU A 209 21.91 -7.12 -1.17
N THR A 210 23.08 -6.52 -1.36
CA THR A 210 24.35 -7.25 -1.46
C THR A 210 25.07 -7.28 -0.11
N PRO A 211 25.67 -8.42 0.31
CA PRO A 211 26.38 -8.51 1.59
C PRO A 211 27.58 -7.56 1.73
N SER A 212 28.09 -7.02 0.61
CA SER A 212 29.26 -6.15 0.60
C SER A 212 29.19 -5.12 -0.53
N ARG A 213 30.18 -4.22 -0.60
CA ARG A 213 30.34 -3.27 -1.71
C ARG A 213 30.95 -3.96 -2.92
N HIS A 214 30.31 -3.79 -4.08
CA HIS A 214 30.79 -4.33 -5.34
C HIS A 214 30.98 -3.23 -6.38
N ALA A 215 32.11 -3.27 -7.09
CA ALA A 215 32.40 -2.36 -8.20
C ALA A 215 31.71 -2.77 -9.52
N THR A 216 30.95 -3.87 -9.50
CA THR A 216 30.30 -4.46 -10.68
C THR A 216 28.81 -4.77 -10.44
N MET A 217 28.32 -4.60 -9.22
CA MET A 217 26.93 -4.86 -8.82
C MET A 217 26.44 -3.71 -7.94
N GLY A 218 25.15 -3.37 -8.07
CA GLY A 218 24.56 -2.31 -7.28
C GLY A 218 23.09 -2.08 -7.60
N ALA A 219 22.54 -0.97 -7.12
CA ALA A 219 21.12 -0.68 -7.27
C ALA A 219 20.81 -0.16 -8.68
N GLN A 220 19.74 -0.65 -9.30
CA GLN A 220 19.41 -0.28 -10.68
C GLN A 220 17.94 0.07 -10.89
N LEU A 221 17.71 1.02 -11.79
CA LEU A 221 16.45 1.24 -12.48
C LEU A 221 16.62 0.76 -13.93
N GLU A 222 15.78 -0.17 -14.36
CA GLU A 222 15.82 -0.78 -15.69
C GLU A 222 14.57 -0.42 -16.49
N PHE A 223 14.79 -0.05 -17.75
CA PHE A 223 13.76 0.27 -18.72
C PHE A 223 13.66 -0.88 -19.70
N ALA A 224 12.52 -1.58 -19.69
CA ALA A 224 12.28 -2.74 -20.55
C ALA A 224 11.06 -2.51 -21.45
N ILE A 225 11.10 -3.12 -22.63
CA ILE A 225 9.98 -3.15 -23.57
C ILE A 225 9.47 -4.58 -23.72
N PRO A 226 8.16 -4.79 -24.01
CA PRO A 226 7.66 -6.11 -24.38
C PRO A 226 8.44 -6.64 -25.59
N SER A 227 8.92 -7.88 -25.52
CA SER A 227 9.55 -8.54 -26.67
C SER A 227 8.54 -9.28 -27.54
N ASP A 228 7.46 -9.75 -26.92
CA ASP A 228 6.36 -10.45 -27.58
C ASP A 228 5.04 -10.22 -26.84
N GLY A 229 3.97 -10.81 -27.37
CA GLY A 229 2.62 -10.75 -26.79
C GLY A 229 2.38 -11.67 -25.59
N VAL A 230 3.38 -12.42 -25.12
CA VAL A 230 3.24 -13.44 -24.05
C VAL A 230 3.86 -12.98 -22.73
N GLY A 231 4.21 -11.69 -22.63
CA GLY A 231 4.76 -11.11 -21.41
C GLY A 231 6.25 -11.36 -21.22
N ASN A 232 6.97 -11.68 -22.29
CA ASN A 232 8.43 -11.55 -22.27
C ASN A 232 8.82 -10.08 -22.46
N PHE A 233 9.95 -9.69 -21.85
CA PHE A 233 10.47 -8.33 -21.91
C PHE A 233 11.96 -8.33 -22.21
N TRP A 234 12.41 -7.31 -22.93
CA TRP A 234 13.83 -7.03 -23.13
C TRP A 234 14.18 -5.69 -22.51
N GLY A 235 15.10 -5.70 -21.55
CA GLY A 235 15.73 -4.50 -21.06
C GLY A 235 16.45 -3.76 -22.21
N GLN A 236 16.19 -2.47 -22.32
CA GLN A 236 16.70 -1.58 -23.36
C GLN A 236 17.72 -0.59 -22.81
N GLY A 237 17.52 -0.16 -21.57
CA GLY A 237 18.42 0.76 -20.90
C GLY A 237 18.34 0.65 -19.39
N ARG A 238 19.34 1.18 -18.72
CA ARG A 238 19.38 1.23 -17.26
C ARG A 238 20.13 2.43 -16.73
N ILE A 239 19.80 2.78 -15.51
CA ILE A 239 20.60 3.62 -14.62
C ILE A 239 21.01 2.72 -13.46
N ILE A 240 22.30 2.52 -13.25
CA ILE A 240 22.82 1.71 -12.15
C ILE A 240 23.81 2.53 -11.32
N THR A 241 23.69 2.44 -10.00
CA THR A 241 24.68 2.96 -9.05
C THR A 241 25.50 1.81 -8.50
N ILE A 242 26.81 1.93 -8.53
CA ILE A 242 27.77 0.92 -8.05
C ILE A 242 28.82 1.57 -7.16
N ALA A 243 29.56 0.77 -6.40
CA ALA A 243 30.69 1.29 -5.66
C ALA A 243 31.80 1.74 -6.62
N GLY A 244 32.40 2.90 -6.37
CA GLY A 244 33.53 3.43 -7.14
C GLY A 244 34.82 2.66 -6.92
N ASN A 245 34.93 1.98 -5.78
CA ASN A 245 36.02 1.09 -5.41
C ASN A 245 35.53 0.05 -4.37
N SER A 246 36.33 -0.97 -4.08
CA SER A 246 36.01 -2.00 -3.08
C SER A 246 36.51 -1.68 -1.66
N SER A 247 37.20 -0.56 -1.45
CA SER A 247 37.69 -0.14 -0.13
C SER A 247 36.54 0.36 0.75
N GLN A 248 36.57 -0.04 2.02
CA GLN A 248 35.55 0.36 3.00
C GLN A 248 35.75 1.81 3.48
N SER A 249 36.98 2.32 3.45
CA SER A 249 37.34 3.66 3.97
C SER A 249 36.93 4.83 3.05
N ASN A 250 36.62 4.56 1.79
CA ASN A 250 36.18 5.58 0.84
C ASN A 250 34.95 5.10 0.06
N ALA A 251 33.77 5.52 0.54
CA ALA A 251 32.47 5.18 -0.02
C ALA A 251 32.11 5.97 -1.29
N SER A 252 33.07 6.13 -2.22
CA SER A 252 32.77 6.77 -3.49
C SER A 252 31.78 5.90 -4.28
N GLY A 253 30.77 6.55 -4.88
CA GLY A 253 29.84 5.91 -5.81
C GLY A 253 30.22 6.19 -7.27
N LYS A 254 29.68 5.38 -8.17
CA LYS A 254 29.61 5.65 -9.61
C LYS A 254 28.18 5.50 -10.08
N MET A 255 27.75 6.37 -10.99
CA MET A 255 26.50 6.24 -11.74
C MET A 255 26.83 5.85 -13.17
N VAL A 256 26.19 4.80 -13.68
CA VAL A 256 26.36 4.31 -15.06
C VAL A 256 25.01 4.34 -15.76
N LEU A 257 24.95 5.05 -16.87
CA LEU A 257 23.84 5.02 -17.82
C LEU A 257 24.27 4.14 -18.98
N GLY A 258 23.44 3.16 -19.33
CA GLY A 258 23.78 2.19 -20.35
C GLY A 258 22.58 1.70 -21.13
N THR A 259 22.73 1.59 -22.43
CA THR A 259 21.80 0.93 -23.35
C THR A 259 22.24 -0.50 -23.62
N ARG A 260 21.28 -1.38 -23.91
CA ARG A 260 21.57 -2.77 -24.27
C ARG A 260 21.84 -2.86 -25.77
N ARG A 261 22.97 -3.46 -26.16
CA ARG A 261 23.34 -3.67 -27.57
C ARG A 261 24.18 -4.93 -27.75
N VAL A 262 24.26 -5.40 -29.00
CA VAL A 262 25.06 -6.54 -29.41
C VAL A 262 26.48 -6.07 -29.71
N PHE A 263 27.45 -6.44 -28.89
CA PHE A 263 28.87 -6.13 -29.09
C PHE A 263 29.74 -7.02 -28.20
N ASP A 264 31.05 -7.05 -28.45
CA ASP A 264 31.97 -7.76 -27.58
C ASP A 264 32.51 -6.82 -26.49
N LYS A 265 31.91 -6.88 -25.30
CA LYS A 265 32.33 -6.05 -24.16
C LYS A 265 33.54 -6.61 -23.42
N GLN A 266 33.68 -7.94 -23.41
CA GLN A 266 34.64 -8.66 -22.55
C GLN A 266 35.76 -9.37 -23.33
N GLY A 267 35.78 -9.24 -24.66
CA GLY A 267 36.68 -10.01 -25.53
C GLY A 267 36.27 -11.47 -25.67
N THR A 268 35.01 -11.80 -25.37
CA THR A 268 34.47 -13.17 -25.33
C THR A 268 33.53 -13.48 -26.50
N GLY A 269 33.51 -12.61 -27.52
CA GLY A 269 32.60 -12.68 -28.65
C GLY A 269 31.39 -11.75 -28.55
N VAL A 270 30.62 -11.73 -29.63
CA VAL A 270 29.49 -10.81 -29.82
C VAL A 270 28.27 -11.30 -29.03
N GLN A 271 27.90 -10.59 -27.97
CA GLN A 271 26.74 -10.90 -27.12
C GLN A 271 25.98 -9.63 -26.74
N TRP A 272 24.74 -9.77 -26.27
CA TRP A 272 23.96 -8.67 -25.72
C TRP A 272 24.51 -8.24 -24.35
N TYR A 273 25.08 -7.04 -24.29
CA TYR A 273 25.52 -6.41 -23.04
C TYR A 273 24.88 -5.03 -22.86
N TYR A 274 24.81 -4.59 -21.60
CA TYR A 274 24.65 -3.18 -21.29
C TYR A 274 25.98 -2.46 -21.53
N GLY A 275 25.93 -1.40 -22.34
CA GLY A 275 27.03 -0.46 -22.52
C GLY A 275 27.31 0.35 -21.26
N ASP A 276 28.52 0.91 -21.20
CA ASP A 276 28.91 1.90 -20.20
C ASP A 276 28.88 3.28 -20.88
N ASP A 277 27.71 3.64 -21.36
CA ASP A 277 27.54 4.73 -22.34
C ASP A 277 27.89 6.07 -21.73
N ILE A 278 27.41 6.35 -20.51
CA ILE A 278 27.83 7.49 -19.71
C ILE A 278 28.14 7.01 -18.30
N VAL A 279 29.33 7.33 -17.80
CA VAL A 279 29.75 7.01 -16.43
C VAL A 279 30.16 8.29 -15.72
N ILE A 280 29.58 8.52 -14.54
CA ILE A 280 29.90 9.64 -13.66
C ILE A 280 30.45 9.06 -12.35
N ASP A 281 31.68 9.45 -11.98
CA ASP A 281 32.27 9.03 -10.70
C ASP A 281 32.14 10.10 -9.60
N ALA A 282 32.46 9.72 -8.36
CA ALA A 282 32.34 10.60 -7.20
C ALA A 282 33.29 11.82 -7.22
N VAL A 283 34.30 11.88 -8.09
CA VAL A 283 35.18 13.06 -8.21
C VAL A 283 34.78 13.98 -9.37
N GLY A 284 33.66 13.65 -10.04
CA GLY A 284 33.05 14.42 -11.11
C GLY A 284 33.64 14.13 -12.50
N ASN A 285 34.39 13.03 -12.66
CA ASN A 285 34.84 12.63 -13.99
C ASN A 285 33.67 12.01 -14.77
N VAL A 286 33.65 12.27 -16.08
CA VAL A 286 32.61 11.78 -16.98
C VAL A 286 33.26 11.00 -18.12
N GLY A 287 32.90 9.72 -18.24
CA GLY A 287 33.36 8.81 -19.27
C GLY A 287 32.26 8.48 -20.25
N ILE A 288 32.60 8.37 -21.54
CA ILE A 288 31.70 7.85 -22.58
C ILE A 288 32.32 6.57 -23.10
N GLY A 289 31.61 5.44 -22.97
CA GLY A 289 32.10 4.12 -23.36
C GLY A 289 33.23 3.57 -22.48
N THR A 290 33.37 4.04 -21.23
CA THR A 290 34.41 3.56 -20.28
C THR A 290 33.93 3.63 -18.84
N LEU A 291 34.25 2.61 -18.04
CA LEU A 291 33.96 2.53 -16.60
C LEU A 291 34.96 3.31 -15.71
N ASN A 292 36.08 3.76 -16.28
CA ASN A 292 37.18 4.38 -15.56
C ASN A 292 37.52 5.75 -16.15
N PRO A 293 36.62 6.73 -16.03
CA PRO A 293 36.89 8.07 -16.55
C PRO A 293 38.10 8.70 -15.86
N GLN A 294 39.02 9.26 -16.64
CA GLN A 294 40.29 9.83 -16.14
C GLN A 294 40.27 11.36 -16.07
N ALA A 295 39.22 12.00 -16.61
CA ALA A 295 39.14 13.45 -16.71
C ALA A 295 37.71 13.95 -16.52
N ARG A 296 37.61 15.15 -15.95
CA ARG A 296 36.39 15.94 -15.94
C ARG A 296 36.08 16.39 -17.36
N ARG A 297 34.93 15.99 -17.89
CA ARG A 297 34.45 16.47 -19.19
C ARG A 297 33.29 17.41 -18.98
N ARG A 298 33.36 18.58 -19.61
CA ARG A 298 32.21 19.50 -19.73
C ARG A 298 31.42 19.09 -20.97
N ILE A 299 30.19 18.61 -20.78
CA ILE A 299 29.27 18.37 -21.90
C ILE A 299 28.64 19.71 -22.26
N ILE A 300 28.84 20.17 -23.49
CA ILE A 300 28.21 21.39 -24.02
C ILE A 300 27.11 20.95 -24.98
N ILE A 301 25.86 21.09 -24.55
CA ILE A 301 24.70 20.89 -25.42
C ILE A 301 24.43 22.23 -26.12
N ARG A 302 24.60 22.28 -27.44
CA ARG A 302 24.16 23.42 -28.25
C ARG A 302 22.75 23.11 -28.73
N LEU A 303 21.78 23.86 -28.21
CA LEU A 303 20.42 23.86 -28.76
C LEU A 303 20.46 24.73 -30.02
N GLY A 304 20.14 24.15 -31.16
CA GLY A 304 20.01 24.84 -32.44
C GLY A 304 18.68 25.55 -32.59
#